data_AF-A0A9E3B4L8-F1
#
_entry.id   AF-A0A9E3B4L8-F1
#
_cell.length_a   1.000
_cell.length_b   1.000
_cell.length_c   1.000
_cell.angle_alpha   90.00
_cell.angle_beta   90.00
_cell.angle_gamma   90.00
#
_symmetry.space_group_name_H-M   'P 1'
#
loop_
_entity.id
_entity.type
_entity.pdbx_description
1 polymer ?
#
loop_
_entity_poly.entity_id
_entity_poly.type
_entity_poly.pdbx_seq_one_letter_code
_entity_poly.pdbx_strand_id
1 'polypeptide(L)'
;SAGVSSDEEHFSPEFDHLTLLIHQLSGADWLADVGFGDSFLLPLRLESQLEQDGGDGRVYRLVRSTDDRQQEKQAYWILQQFNEARWEAQYRFTLQPHQLADFSERCYYQQTSPQSHFTQKRICSLATATGRISLSDLRLITTTGKERREQMMTSQQEYLAVLANHFGIV
;
A
#
# COMPACT_ATOMS: atom_id res chain seq x y z
N SER A 1 8.41 -7.93 -6.13
CA SER A 1 8.93 -7.15 -4.99
C SER A 1 8.73 -5.67 -5.27
N ALA A 2 8.50 -4.83 -4.26
CA ALA A 2 8.25 -3.40 -4.45
C ALA A 2 8.98 -2.53 -3.41
N GLY A 3 9.35 -1.32 -3.82
CA GLY A 3 9.81 -0.24 -2.95
C GLY A 3 8.71 0.81 -2.79
N VAL A 4 8.45 1.24 -1.56
CA VAL A 4 7.37 2.17 -1.21
C VAL A 4 7.84 3.61 -1.36
N SER A 5 7.01 4.45 -1.96
CA SER A 5 7.27 5.88 -2.15
C SER A 5 7.38 6.60 -0.81
N SER A 6 8.45 7.38 -0.61
CA SER A 6 8.51 8.40 0.45
C SER A 6 8.15 9.80 -0.08
N ASP A 7 8.42 10.03 -1.37
CA ASP A 7 8.06 11.19 -2.16
C ASP A 7 8.10 10.82 -3.66
N GLU A 8 7.83 11.77 -4.55
CA GLU A 8 7.77 11.54 -6.01
C GLU A 8 9.05 10.91 -6.61
N GLU A 9 10.21 11.08 -5.98
CA GLU A 9 11.50 10.66 -6.56
C GLU A 9 12.19 9.53 -5.77
N HIS A 10 11.81 9.33 -4.52
CA HIS A 10 12.45 8.39 -3.60
C HIS A 10 11.51 7.24 -3.23
N PHE A 11 12.05 6.03 -3.36
CA PHE A 11 11.38 4.82 -2.93
C PHE A 11 12.30 4.05 -1.99
N SER A 12 11.69 3.34 -1.07
CA SER A 12 12.37 2.43 -0.17
C SER A 12 13.08 1.29 -0.94
N PRO A 13 14.00 0.57 -0.28
CA PRO A 13 14.66 -0.60 -0.85
C PRO A 13 13.70 -1.64 -1.42
N GLU A 14 14.22 -2.48 -2.33
CA GLU A 14 13.52 -3.66 -2.79
C GLU A 14 13.18 -4.58 -1.59
N PHE A 15 12.08 -5.33 -1.72
CA PHE A 15 11.54 -6.27 -0.73
C PHE A 15 10.89 -5.63 0.50
N ASP A 16 10.77 -4.31 0.54
CA ASP A 16 10.00 -3.63 1.58
C ASP A 16 8.49 -3.80 1.44
N HIS A 17 8.00 -4.06 0.23
CA HIS A 17 6.60 -4.33 -0.03
C HIS A 17 6.40 -5.51 -0.99
N LEU A 18 5.33 -6.26 -0.74
CA LEU A 18 4.91 -7.40 -1.55
C LEU A 18 3.62 -7.05 -2.27
N THR A 19 3.63 -7.18 -3.59
CA THR A 19 2.47 -7.09 -4.46
C THR A 19 2.42 -8.29 -5.39
N LEU A 20 1.24 -8.65 -5.88
CA LEU A 20 1.02 -9.85 -6.67
C LEU A 20 0.69 -9.51 -8.13
N LEU A 21 1.31 -10.24 -9.04
CA LEU A 21 0.91 -10.30 -10.44
C LEU A 21 0.02 -11.53 -10.66
N ILE A 22 -1.23 -11.31 -11.01
CA ILE A 22 -2.12 -12.37 -11.49
C ILE A 22 -1.98 -12.44 -13.00
N HIS A 23 -1.26 -13.47 -13.47
CA HIS A 23 -0.92 -13.64 -14.88
C HIS A 23 -2.04 -14.33 -15.66
N GLN A 24 -2.37 -13.79 -16.85
CA GLN A 24 -3.32 -14.36 -17.82
C GLN A 24 -4.74 -14.65 -17.31
N LEU A 25 -5.20 -13.93 -16.28
CA LEU A 25 -6.59 -13.99 -15.85
C LEU A 25 -7.48 -13.35 -16.91
N SER A 26 -8.32 -14.16 -17.55
CA SER A 26 -9.19 -13.75 -18.66
C SER A 26 -8.43 -13.08 -19.80
N GLY A 27 -7.20 -13.54 -20.08
CA GLY A 27 -6.36 -13.03 -21.17
C GLY A 27 -5.63 -11.71 -20.86
N ALA A 28 -5.58 -11.30 -19.60
CA ALA A 28 -4.85 -10.11 -19.17
C ALA A 28 -4.06 -10.35 -17.87
N ASP A 29 -3.09 -9.48 -17.64
CA ASP A 29 -2.30 -9.45 -16.42
C ASP A 29 -2.85 -8.38 -15.46
N TRP A 30 -2.89 -8.70 -14.17
CA TRP A 30 -3.49 -7.84 -13.15
C TRP A 30 -2.57 -7.69 -11.93
N LEU A 31 -2.53 -6.50 -11.38
CA LEU A 31 -1.92 -6.19 -10.09
C LEU A 31 -2.96 -6.42 -8.99
N ALA A 32 -2.60 -7.20 -7.99
CA ALA A 32 -3.38 -7.40 -6.79
C ALA A 32 -2.53 -7.13 -5.56
N ASP A 33 -3.08 -6.37 -4.61
CA ASP A 33 -2.39 -5.98 -3.39
C ASP A 33 -3.40 -5.85 -2.26
N VAL A 34 -3.26 -6.75 -1.29
CA VAL A 34 -4.11 -6.77 -0.08
C VAL A 34 -3.31 -6.46 1.18
N GLY A 35 -2.07 -5.97 1.01
CA GLY A 35 -1.10 -5.79 2.10
C GLY A 35 -0.60 -4.35 2.28
N PHE A 36 -0.84 -3.45 1.33
CA PHE A 36 -0.33 -2.07 1.40
C PHE A 36 -0.98 -1.20 2.49
N GLY A 37 -2.17 -1.58 2.98
CA GLY A 37 -2.95 -0.79 3.95
C GLY A 37 -4.02 0.04 3.26
N ASP A 38 -3.83 1.37 3.21
CA ASP A 38 -4.76 2.27 2.51
C ASP A 38 -4.49 2.31 1.01
N SER A 39 -5.13 1.41 0.26
CA SER A 39 -4.95 1.27 -1.19
C SER A 39 -6.25 0.88 -1.90
N PHE A 40 -6.13 0.59 -3.19
CA PHE A 40 -7.19 0.06 -4.03
C PHE A 40 -7.74 -1.28 -3.50
N LEU A 41 -9.01 -1.54 -3.77
CA LEU A 41 -9.78 -2.73 -3.38
C LEU A 41 -10.02 -3.71 -4.55
N LEU A 42 -10.00 -3.20 -5.78
CA LEU A 42 -10.17 -3.99 -7.00
C LEU A 42 -8.83 -4.21 -7.70
N PRO A 43 -8.58 -5.40 -8.25
CA PRO A 43 -7.34 -5.65 -9.01
C PRO A 43 -7.25 -4.68 -10.18
N LEU A 44 -6.05 -4.12 -10.39
CA LEU A 44 -5.79 -3.15 -11.46
C LEU A 44 -5.15 -3.87 -12.64
N ARG A 45 -5.65 -3.66 -13.85
CA ARG A 45 -5.04 -4.21 -15.06
C ARG A 45 -3.64 -3.65 -15.22
N LEU A 46 -2.68 -4.53 -15.53
CA LEU A 46 -1.28 -4.17 -15.77
C LEU A 46 -1.10 -3.53 -17.15
N GLU A 47 -1.63 -2.31 -17.30
CA GLU A 47 -1.62 -1.54 -18.54
C GLU A 47 -1.16 -0.10 -18.25
N SER A 48 -0.18 0.38 -19.02
CA SER A 48 0.44 1.68 -18.76
C SER A 48 -0.50 2.83 -19.11
N GLN A 49 -0.57 3.84 -18.23
CA GLN A 49 -1.42 5.04 -18.33
C GLN A 49 -2.93 4.78 -18.31
N LEU A 50 -3.38 3.54 -18.07
CA LEU A 50 -4.80 3.24 -17.92
C LEU A 50 -5.30 3.70 -16.55
N GLU A 51 -6.18 4.70 -16.54
CA GLU A 51 -6.90 5.16 -15.35
C GLU A 51 -7.98 4.15 -14.97
N GLN A 52 -8.01 3.74 -13.70
CA GLN A 52 -8.84 2.65 -13.21
C GLN A 52 -9.44 3.02 -11.86
N ASP A 53 -10.70 2.67 -11.64
CA ASP A 53 -11.34 2.79 -10.33
C ASP A 53 -10.77 1.73 -9.38
N GLY A 54 -10.27 2.17 -8.23
CA GLY A 54 -9.77 1.30 -7.17
C GLY A 54 -10.88 0.58 -6.39
N GLY A 55 -12.16 0.88 -6.62
CA GLY A 55 -13.29 0.24 -5.95
C GLY A 55 -13.84 1.00 -4.74
N ASP A 56 -13.22 2.12 -4.38
CA ASP A 56 -13.65 3.04 -3.33
C ASP A 56 -13.83 4.48 -3.85
N GLY A 57 -13.90 4.64 -5.18
CA GLY A 57 -14.01 5.92 -5.87
C GLY A 57 -12.68 6.65 -6.05
N ARG A 58 -11.56 6.07 -5.60
CA ARG A 58 -10.22 6.61 -5.86
C ARG A 58 -9.69 6.04 -7.16
N VAL A 59 -9.01 6.89 -7.93
CA VAL A 59 -8.51 6.53 -9.26
C VAL A 59 -7.03 6.21 -9.18
N TYR A 60 -6.64 5.13 -9.84
CA TYR A 60 -5.26 4.65 -9.90
C TYR A 60 -4.81 4.50 -11.35
N ARG A 61 -3.50 4.52 -11.56
CA ARG A 61 -2.90 4.13 -12.84
C ARG A 61 -1.54 3.49 -12.60
N LEU A 62 -1.09 2.74 -13.60
CA LEU A 62 0.26 2.19 -13.66
C LEU A 62 1.07 2.93 -14.71
N VAL A 63 2.31 3.29 -14.40
CA VAL A 63 3.22 3.97 -15.34
C VAL A 63 4.49 3.16 -15.49
N ARG A 64 4.93 2.95 -16.74
CA ARG A 64 6.26 2.41 -17.02
C ARG A 64 7.31 3.51 -16.92
N SER A 65 8.40 3.22 -16.22
CA SER A 65 9.57 4.11 -16.10
C SER A 65 10.86 3.31 -16.28
N THR A 66 11.92 3.96 -16.74
CA THR A 66 13.27 3.40 -16.77
C THR A 66 14.14 4.22 -15.83
N ASP A 67 14.85 3.57 -14.90
CA ASP A 67 15.82 4.30 -14.08
C ASP A 67 17.14 4.39 -14.84
N ASP A 68 17.40 5.55 -15.44
CA ASP A 68 18.62 5.82 -16.19
C ASP A 68 19.87 5.93 -15.28
N ARG A 69 19.69 5.92 -13.95
CA ARG A 69 20.78 6.06 -12.96
C ARG A 69 21.46 4.74 -12.59
N GLN A 70 20.89 3.59 -12.97
CA GLN A 70 21.52 2.29 -12.74
C GLN A 70 22.25 1.80 -14.00
N GLN A 71 23.38 1.10 -13.82
CA GLN A 71 24.19 0.56 -14.93
C GLN A 71 23.39 -0.43 -15.80
N GLU A 72 22.35 -1.03 -15.24
CA GLU A 72 21.37 -1.83 -15.96
C GLU A 72 20.05 -1.05 -16.08
N LYS A 73 19.60 -0.81 -17.32
CA LYS A 73 18.32 -0.15 -17.63
C LYS A 73 17.16 -1.07 -17.25
N GLN A 74 16.87 -1.20 -15.96
CA GLN A 74 15.71 -1.94 -15.50
C GLN A 74 14.44 -1.12 -15.70
N ALA A 75 13.45 -1.70 -16.37
CA ALA A 75 12.13 -1.11 -16.48
C ALA A 75 11.32 -1.39 -15.22
N TYR A 76 10.77 -0.32 -14.64
CA TYR A 76 9.90 -0.36 -13.48
C TYR A 76 8.46 -0.05 -13.87
N TRP A 77 7.54 -0.58 -13.08
CA TRP A 77 6.17 -0.12 -12.99
C TRP A 77 6.00 0.70 -11.72
N ILE A 78 5.30 1.83 -11.83
CA ILE A 78 4.97 2.69 -10.70
C ILE A 78 3.44 2.72 -10.59
N LEU A 79 2.92 2.31 -9.44
CA LEU A 79 1.54 2.56 -9.08
C LEU A 79 1.40 4.02 -8.66
N GLN A 80 0.44 4.73 -9.26
CA GLN A 80 0.09 6.09 -8.88
C GLN A 80 -1.38 6.16 -8.50
N GLN A 81 -1.68 6.99 -7.52
CA GLN A 81 -3.03 7.35 -7.12
C GLN A 81 -3.31 8.81 -7.51
N PHE A 82 -4.50 9.10 -8.00
CA PHE A 82 -4.92 10.48 -8.24
C PHE A 82 -5.46 11.08 -6.94
N ASN A 83 -4.81 12.14 -6.47
CA ASN A 83 -5.15 12.83 -5.24
C ASN A 83 -4.88 14.34 -5.41
N GLU A 84 -5.73 15.19 -4.84
CA GLU A 84 -5.58 16.67 -4.89
C GLU A 84 -5.17 17.25 -6.26
N ALA A 85 -5.80 16.77 -7.33
CA ALA A 85 -5.52 17.17 -8.72
C ALA A 85 -4.13 16.82 -9.26
N ARG A 86 -3.42 15.87 -8.65
CA ARG A 86 -2.14 15.33 -9.11
C ARG A 86 -2.06 13.81 -8.98
N TRP A 87 -1.09 13.23 -9.68
CA TRP A 87 -0.75 11.81 -9.54
C TRP A 87 0.37 11.66 -8.54
N GLU A 88 0.14 10.87 -7.49
CA GLU A 88 1.10 10.61 -6.41
C GLU A 88 1.60 9.17 -6.50
N ALA A 89 2.92 9.00 -6.55
CA ALA A 89 3.55 7.68 -6.56
C ALA A 89 3.30 6.94 -5.23
N GLN A 90 2.87 5.68 -5.31
CA GLN A 90 2.59 4.82 -4.16
C GLN A 90 3.74 3.83 -3.92
N TYR A 91 4.04 3.02 -4.93
CA TYR A 91 5.19 2.12 -4.90
C TYR A 91 5.65 1.79 -6.31
N ARG A 92 6.91 1.37 -6.43
CA ARG A 92 7.51 0.89 -7.67
C ARG A 92 7.87 -0.58 -7.57
N PHE A 93 7.77 -1.31 -8.68
CA PHE A 93 8.07 -2.74 -8.73
C PHE A 93 8.56 -3.15 -10.12
N THR A 94 9.16 -4.34 -10.20
CA THR A 94 9.51 -5.02 -11.45
C THR A 94 8.62 -6.25 -11.62
N LEU A 95 8.62 -6.83 -12.82
CA LEU A 95 7.91 -8.09 -13.08
C LEU A 95 8.77 -9.33 -12.77
N GLN A 96 9.92 -9.14 -12.12
CA GLN A 96 10.74 -10.26 -11.70
C GLN A 96 9.98 -11.07 -10.63
N PRO A 97 9.80 -12.39 -10.84
CA PRO A 97 9.19 -13.25 -9.84
C PRO A 97 10.16 -13.47 -8.67
N HIS A 98 9.61 -13.54 -7.47
CA HIS A 98 10.35 -13.78 -6.23
C HIS A 98 9.64 -14.82 -5.38
N GLN A 99 10.40 -15.53 -4.55
CA GLN A 99 9.86 -16.43 -3.54
C GLN A 99 9.60 -15.65 -2.25
N LEU A 100 8.68 -16.12 -1.41
CA LEU A 100 8.41 -15.49 -0.11
C LEU A 100 9.67 -15.42 0.77
N ALA A 101 10.57 -16.39 0.65
CA ALA A 101 11.83 -16.42 1.38
C ALA A 101 12.74 -15.22 1.06
N ASP A 102 12.63 -14.63 -0.14
CA ASP A 102 13.44 -13.48 -0.55
C ASP A 102 13.10 -12.23 0.28
N PHE A 103 11.90 -12.17 0.86
CA PHE A 103 11.45 -11.07 1.70
C PHE A 103 11.91 -11.18 3.16
N SER A 104 12.47 -12.33 3.57
CA SER A 104 12.74 -12.63 4.99
C SER A 104 13.61 -11.57 5.69
N GLU A 105 14.67 -11.10 5.04
CA GLU A 105 15.57 -10.08 5.60
C GLU A 105 14.86 -8.75 5.80
N ARG A 106 14.10 -8.28 4.80
CA ARG A 106 13.34 -7.03 4.90
C ARG A 106 12.19 -7.15 5.88
N CYS A 107 11.48 -8.29 5.92
CA CYS A 107 10.49 -8.56 6.95
C CYS A 107 11.10 -8.47 8.35
N TYR A 108 12.27 -9.06 8.59
CA TYR A 108 12.96 -8.96 9.87
C TYR A 108 13.31 -7.50 10.19
N TYR A 109 13.89 -6.77 9.24
CA TYR A 109 14.18 -5.35 9.39
C TYR A 109 12.94 -4.54 9.78
N GLN A 110 11.82 -4.72 9.07
CA GLN A 110 10.58 -3.99 9.35
C GLN A 110 9.98 -4.34 10.72
N GLN A 111 10.21 -5.55 11.22
CA GLN A 111 9.70 -6.00 12.53
C GLN A 111 10.56 -5.54 13.71
N THR A 112 11.88 -5.39 13.53
CA THR A 112 12.80 -5.23 14.67
C THR A 112 13.68 -3.99 14.62
N SER A 113 13.91 -3.39 13.45
CA SER A 113 14.83 -2.27 13.33
C SER A 113 14.22 -1.00 13.90
N PRO A 114 14.90 -0.27 14.81
CA PRO A 114 14.39 1.01 15.33
C PRO A 114 14.26 2.10 14.24
N GLN A 115 14.83 1.87 13.06
CA GLN A 115 14.71 2.76 11.90
C GLN A 115 13.47 2.44 11.04
N SER A 116 12.78 1.33 11.28
CA SER A 116 11.54 1.00 10.58
C SER A 116 10.40 1.90 11.03
N HIS A 117 9.57 2.31 10.07
CA HIS A 117 8.31 2.98 10.36
C HIS A 117 7.41 2.13 11.28
N PHE A 118 7.39 0.81 11.10
CA PHE A 118 6.51 -0.11 11.82
C PHE A 118 6.92 -0.32 13.28
N THR A 119 8.19 -0.08 13.65
CA THR A 119 8.61 -0.06 15.06
C THR A 119 8.42 1.31 15.72
N GLN A 120 8.29 2.37 14.92
CA GLN A 120 8.15 3.75 15.41
C GLN A 120 6.69 4.19 15.54
N LYS A 121 5.81 3.66 14.69
CA LYS A 121 4.38 4.01 14.66
C LYS A 121 3.53 2.76 14.67
N ARG A 122 2.38 2.86 15.34
CA ARG A 122 1.36 1.81 15.31
C ARG A 122 0.36 2.14 14.22
N ILE A 123 0.10 1.21 13.32
CA ILE A 123 -0.91 1.37 12.29
C ILE A 123 -1.73 0.10 12.13
N CYS A 124 -3.03 0.27 12.00
CA CYS A 124 -3.95 -0.78 11.58
C CYS A 124 -4.96 -0.17 10.61
N SER A 125 -5.25 -0.85 9.50
CA SER A 125 -6.21 -0.36 8.51
C SER A 125 -7.09 -1.49 8.02
N LEU A 126 -8.38 -1.18 7.85
CA LEU A 126 -9.40 -2.09 7.38
C LEU A 126 -10.29 -1.37 6.37
N ALA A 127 -10.30 -1.86 5.14
CA ALA A 127 -11.29 -1.46 4.17
C ALA A 127 -12.68 -1.98 4.58
N THR A 128 -13.71 -1.17 4.40
CA THR A 128 -15.11 -1.54 4.65
C THR A 128 -15.91 -1.42 3.36
N ALA A 129 -17.13 -1.96 3.33
CA ALA A 129 -18.00 -1.89 2.16
C ALA A 129 -18.32 -0.45 1.71
N THR A 130 -18.16 0.53 2.59
CA THR A 130 -18.51 1.94 2.34
C THR A 130 -17.37 2.91 2.59
N GLY A 131 -16.15 2.42 2.86
CA GLY A 131 -15.00 3.27 3.14
C GLY A 131 -13.88 2.53 3.87
N ARG A 132 -13.38 3.09 4.97
CA ARG A 132 -12.18 2.59 5.67
C ARG A 132 -12.16 2.98 7.13
N ILE A 133 -11.62 2.10 7.96
CA ILE A 133 -11.27 2.37 9.35
C ILE A 133 -9.76 2.24 9.47
N SER A 134 -9.09 3.26 9.99
CA SER A 134 -7.65 3.26 10.24
C SER A 134 -7.35 3.72 11.66
N LEU A 135 -6.49 3.01 12.37
CA LEU A 135 -5.98 3.38 13.68
C LEU A 135 -4.49 3.70 13.54
N SER A 136 -4.15 4.99 13.60
CA SER A 136 -2.77 5.48 13.55
C SER A 136 -2.37 6.01 14.91
N ASP A 137 -1.45 5.31 15.58
CA ASP A 137 -1.10 5.51 16.98
C ASP A 137 -2.32 5.51 17.89
N LEU A 138 -2.76 6.67 18.39
CA LEU A 138 -3.96 6.80 19.22
C LEU A 138 -5.14 7.39 18.44
N ARG A 139 -5.00 7.63 17.13
CA ARG A 139 -6.02 8.29 16.33
C ARG A 139 -6.80 7.28 15.51
N LEU A 140 -8.08 7.09 15.85
CA LEU A 140 -9.03 6.34 15.05
C LEU A 140 -9.61 7.26 13.97
N ILE A 141 -9.47 6.87 12.72
CA ILE A 141 -9.97 7.58 11.54
C ILE A 141 -11.00 6.66 10.89
N THR A 142 -12.23 7.15 10.73
CA THR A 142 -13.30 6.45 10.04
C THR A 142 -13.75 7.27 8.85
N THR A 143 -13.64 6.69 7.66
CA THR A 143 -14.16 7.26 6.41
C THR A 143 -15.34 6.43 5.95
N THR A 144 -16.46 7.08 5.67
CA THR A 144 -17.67 6.48 5.09
C THR A 144 -18.19 7.38 3.98
N GLY A 145 -18.09 6.94 2.73
CA GLY A 145 -18.32 7.78 1.57
C GLY A 145 -17.46 9.04 1.61
N LYS A 146 -18.10 10.22 1.67
CA LYS A 146 -17.41 11.52 1.78
C LYS A 146 -17.20 11.99 3.21
N GLU A 147 -17.78 11.31 4.19
CA GLU A 147 -17.65 11.69 5.58
C GLU A 147 -16.38 11.10 6.19
N ARG A 148 -15.61 11.94 6.88
CA ARG A 148 -14.40 11.54 7.60
C ARG A 148 -14.49 12.01 9.05
N ARG A 149 -14.35 11.08 9.98
CA ARG A 149 -14.35 11.34 11.43
C ARG A 149 -13.02 10.90 12.03
N GLU A 150 -12.52 11.69 12.96
CA GLU A 150 -11.35 11.34 13.77
C GLU A 150 -11.71 11.32 15.25
N GLN A 151 -11.21 10.34 15.98
CA GLN A 151 -11.31 10.24 17.43
C GLN A 151 -9.94 9.93 18.02
N MET A 152 -9.56 10.63 19.08
CA MET A 152 -8.33 10.37 19.83
C MET A 152 -8.63 9.42 20.99
N MET A 153 -7.91 8.30 21.04
CA MET A 153 -7.93 7.37 22.16
C MET A 153 -7.20 8.00 23.34
N THR A 154 -7.82 7.92 24.51
CA THR A 154 -7.32 8.55 25.75
C THR A 154 -6.63 7.56 26.67
N SER A 155 -6.77 6.25 26.41
CA SER A 155 -6.18 5.20 27.24
C SER A 155 -5.79 3.97 26.43
N GLN A 156 -4.91 3.16 27.01
CA GLN A 156 -4.54 1.86 26.44
C GLN A 156 -5.74 0.90 26.37
N GLN A 157 -6.66 0.97 27.33
CA GLN A 157 -7.87 0.15 27.34
C GLN A 157 -8.80 0.48 26.17
N GLU A 158 -8.99 1.78 25.89
CA GLU A 158 -9.77 2.24 24.73
C GLU A 158 -9.12 1.80 23.41
N TYR A 159 -7.79 1.93 23.32
CA TYR A 159 -7.03 1.47 22.16
C TYR A 159 -7.20 -0.03 21.89
N LEU A 160 -7.05 -0.88 22.91
CA LEU A 160 -7.24 -2.33 22.78
C LEU A 160 -8.70 -2.69 22.45
N ALA A 161 -9.66 -1.98 23.03
CA ALA A 161 -11.07 -2.17 22.70
C ALA A 161 -11.37 -1.82 21.23
N VAL A 162 -10.76 -0.77 20.70
CA VAL A 162 -10.88 -0.41 19.27
C VAL A 162 -10.26 -1.48 18.37
N LEU A 163 -9.08 -1.99 18.70
CA LEU A 163 -8.46 -3.10 17.96
C LEU A 163 -9.37 -4.32 17.90
N ALA A 164 -9.92 -4.74 19.04
CA ALA A 164 -10.82 -5.88 19.09
C ALA A 164 -12.13 -5.64 18.33
N ASN A 165 -12.81 -4.51 18.58
CA ASN A 165 -14.15 -4.26 18.08
C ASN A 165 -14.19 -3.92 16.58
N HIS A 166 -13.19 -3.21 16.07
CA HIS A 166 -13.18 -2.76 14.68
C HIS A 166 -12.32 -3.64 13.76
N PHE A 167 -11.24 -4.22 14.28
CA PHE A 167 -10.26 -4.94 13.47
C PHE A 167 -10.20 -6.44 13.77
N GLY A 168 -10.87 -6.92 14.82
CA GLY A 168 -10.83 -8.33 15.23
C GLY A 168 -9.45 -8.78 15.74
N ILE A 169 -8.63 -7.84 16.20
CA ILE A 169 -7.27 -8.08 16.71
C ILE A 169 -7.32 -8.17 18.23
N VAL A 170 -6.76 -9.24 18.78
CA VAL A 170 -6.73 -9.57 20.23
C VAL A 170 -5.33 -9.45 20.83
#